data_AF-M5BVA9-F1
#
_entry.id   AF-M5BVA9-F1
#
_cell.length_a   1.000
_cell.length_b   1.000
_cell.length_c   1.000
_cell.angle_alpha   90.00
_cell.angle_beta   90.00
_cell.angle_gamma   90.00
#
_symmetry.space_group_name_H-M   'P 1'
#
loop_
_entity.id
_entity.type
_entity.pdbx_description
1 polymer ?
#
loop_
_entity_poly.entity_id
_entity_poly.type
_entity_poly.pdbx_seq_one_letter_code
_entity_poly.pdbx_strand_id
1 'polypeptide(L)'
;MTFGPGVYYLVNVKSARHEDLDSLTQESPIAALDLSGGDQRTILAFPLHRGENQKWEFIPAGGENIYHIRNVGYGKFVTFPDDANDGKQVIATDGPREWEVRTGYEGVNVKDERESIRSVYITFR
;
A
#
# COMPACT_ATOMS: atom_id res chain seq x y z
N MET A 1 4.09 15.73 6.62
CA MET A 1 5.05 14.89 5.90
C MET A 1 4.54 14.69 4.50
N THR A 2 5.34 15.04 3.50
CA THR A 2 5.08 14.75 2.10
C THR A 2 5.43 13.28 1.84
N PHE A 3 4.58 12.55 1.13
CA PHE A 3 4.89 11.19 0.67
C PHE A 3 6.10 11.22 -0.28
N GLY A 4 6.93 10.19 -0.27
CA GLY A 4 8.13 10.13 -1.11
C GLY A 4 8.61 8.70 -1.37
N PRO A 5 9.73 8.53 -2.07
CA PRO A 5 10.34 7.23 -2.29
C PRO A 5 10.76 6.58 -0.97
N GLY A 6 10.65 5.27 -0.89
CA GLY A 6 11.05 4.53 0.30
C GLY A 6 10.26 3.25 0.50
N VAL A 7 10.53 2.58 1.63
CA VAL A 7 9.87 1.34 2.02
C VAL A 7 8.78 1.63 3.04
N TYR A 8 7.58 1.12 2.76
CA TYR A 8 6.39 1.35 3.58
C TYR A 8 5.69 0.03 3.89
N TYR A 9 4.96 0.03 5.01
CA TYR A 9 3.84 -0.88 5.21
C TYR A 9 2.58 -0.17 4.72
N LEU A 10 1.80 -0.84 3.88
CA LEU A 10 0.53 -0.32 3.38
C LEU A 10 -0.58 -0.98 4.18
N VAL A 11 -1.28 -0.22 5.02
CA VAL A 11 -2.34 -0.72 5.88
C VAL A 11 -3.69 -0.13 5.50
N ASN A 12 -4.75 -0.91 5.68
CA ASN A 12 -6.11 -0.42 5.45
C ASN A 12 -6.48 0.58 6.54
N VAL A 13 -6.70 1.83 6.10
CA VAL A 13 -7.07 2.98 6.93
C VAL A 13 -8.32 2.78 7.78
N LYS A 14 -9.26 1.93 7.36
CA LYS A 14 -10.47 1.61 8.14
C LYS A 14 -10.20 0.64 9.28
N SER A 15 -9.10 -0.14 9.20
CA SER A 15 -8.70 -1.11 10.23
C SER A 15 -7.60 -0.59 11.15
N ALA A 16 -6.92 0.49 10.78
CA ALA A 16 -5.82 1.08 11.54
C ALA A 16 -6.25 2.43 12.14
N ARG A 17 -6.49 2.50 13.45
CA ARG A 17 -6.66 3.81 14.12
C ARG A 17 -5.29 4.44 14.31
N HIS A 18 -5.24 5.77 14.37
CA HIS A 18 -3.98 6.52 14.49
C HIS A 18 -3.17 6.09 15.74
N GLU A 19 -3.85 5.85 16.86
CA GLU A 19 -3.26 5.36 18.11
C GLU A 19 -2.69 3.94 18.02
N ASP A 20 -3.20 3.12 17.10
CA ASP A 20 -2.72 1.76 16.91
C ASP A 20 -1.36 1.78 16.19
N LEU A 21 -1.10 2.77 15.31
CA LEU A 21 0.08 2.87 14.44
C LEU A 21 1.39 3.09 15.20
N ASP A 22 1.37 3.91 16.25
CA ASP A 22 2.55 4.23 17.07
C ASP A 22 2.95 3.07 18.01
N SER A 23 2.05 2.11 18.21
CA SER A 23 2.21 0.97 19.12
C SER A 23 2.57 -0.34 18.40
N LEU A 24 2.65 -0.34 17.06
CA LEU A 24 2.86 -1.54 16.24
C LEU A 24 4.29 -2.08 16.40
N THR A 25 4.60 -2.77 17.48
CA THR A 25 5.91 -3.41 17.64
C THR A 25 5.90 -4.90 17.29
N GLN A 26 4.71 -5.49 17.08
CA GLN A 26 4.48 -6.92 16.86
C GLN A 26 3.29 -7.17 15.91
N GLU A 27 2.89 -8.44 15.77
CA GLU A 27 1.67 -8.84 15.08
C GLU A 27 0.47 -8.00 15.53
N SER A 28 -0.32 -7.55 14.56
CA SER A 28 -1.46 -6.68 14.78
C SER A 28 -2.62 -7.13 13.91
N PRO A 29 -3.88 -7.03 14.39
CA PRO A 29 -5.06 -7.36 13.60
C PRO A 29 -5.29 -6.37 12.44
N ILE A 30 -4.51 -5.30 12.35
CA ILE A 30 -4.55 -4.36 11.23
C ILE A 30 -4.26 -5.10 9.92
N ALA A 31 -5.14 -4.93 8.94
CA ALA A 31 -4.94 -5.50 7.62
C ALA A 31 -3.85 -4.72 6.86
N ALA A 32 -2.77 -5.41 6.51
CA ALA A 32 -1.70 -4.92 5.65
C ALA A 32 -1.79 -5.53 4.24
N LEU A 33 -1.27 -4.80 3.25
CA LEU A 33 -1.03 -5.33 1.91
C LEU A 33 0.09 -6.36 2.01
N ASP A 34 -0.24 -7.60 1.70
CA ASP A 34 0.65 -8.75 1.87
C ASP A 34 0.77 -9.50 0.54
N LEU A 35 1.99 -9.78 0.11
CA LEU A 35 2.26 -10.70 -1.00
C LEU A 35 2.33 -12.12 -0.46
N SER A 36 1.40 -12.97 -0.89
CA SER A 36 1.36 -14.38 -0.53
C SER A 36 2.70 -15.07 -0.79
N GLY A 37 3.34 -15.56 0.28
CA GLY A 37 4.54 -16.37 0.16
C GLY A 37 4.28 -17.75 -0.46
N GLY A 38 3.02 -18.19 -0.53
CA GLY A 38 2.64 -19.48 -1.09
C GLY A 38 2.71 -19.52 -2.62
N ASP A 39 2.40 -18.42 -3.30
CA ASP A 39 2.37 -18.35 -4.77
C ASP A 39 3.16 -17.18 -5.37
N GLN A 40 3.66 -16.25 -4.54
CA GLN A 40 4.39 -15.04 -4.95
C GLN A 40 3.68 -14.22 -6.04
N ARG A 41 2.34 -14.31 -6.07
CA ARG A 41 1.49 -13.68 -7.08
C ARG A 41 0.28 -13.01 -6.46
N THR A 42 -0.37 -13.68 -5.52
CA THR A 42 -1.59 -13.20 -4.88
C THR A 42 -1.24 -12.09 -3.90
N ILE A 43 -1.81 -10.90 -4.10
CA ILE A 43 -1.81 -9.83 -3.10
C ILE A 43 -3.12 -9.90 -2.32
N LEU A 44 -3.03 -9.89 -1.00
CA LEU A 44 -4.15 -10.02 -0.09
C LEU A 44 -4.06 -9.04 1.08
N ALA A 45 -5.17 -8.88 1.78
CA ALA A 45 -5.20 -8.28 3.10
C ALA A 45 -4.86 -9.35 4.15
N PHE A 46 -3.81 -9.14 4.92
CA PHE A 46 -3.38 -10.07 5.97
C PHE A 46 -3.02 -9.31 7.26
N PRO A 47 -3.17 -9.91 8.46
CA PRO A 47 -2.72 -9.27 9.69
C PRO A 47 -1.28 -8.78 9.58
N LEU A 48 -1.04 -7.53 9.98
CA LEU A 48 0.29 -6.95 9.96
C LEU A 48 1.20 -7.74 10.89
N HIS A 49 2.20 -8.42 10.32
CA HIS A 49 3.24 -9.17 11.05
C HIS A 49 4.65 -8.66 10.72
N ARG A 50 4.75 -7.61 9.91
CA ARG A 50 6.00 -6.91 9.55
C ARG A 50 7.02 -7.75 8.76
N GLY A 51 6.59 -8.88 8.19
CA GLY A 51 7.40 -9.70 7.29
C GLY A 51 7.81 -8.95 6.02
N GLU A 52 8.88 -9.40 5.37
CA GLU A 52 9.41 -8.79 4.13
C GLU A 52 8.38 -8.78 2.99
N ASN A 53 7.44 -9.73 3.01
CA ASN A 53 6.34 -9.81 2.05
C ASN A 53 5.23 -8.77 2.31
N GLN A 54 5.29 -7.99 3.41
CA GLN A 54 4.41 -6.86 3.72
C GLN A 54 5.09 -5.50 3.53
N LYS A 55 6.36 -5.49 3.12
CA LYS A 55 7.13 -4.28 2.84
C LYS A 55 7.08 -3.96 1.35
N TRP A 56 6.76 -2.70 1.04
CA TRP A 56 6.59 -2.22 -0.32
C TRP A 56 7.48 -1.01 -0.56
N GLU A 57 8.40 -1.14 -1.51
CA GLU A 57 9.30 -0.11 -1.96
C GLU A 57 8.65 0.70 -3.09
N PHE A 58 8.57 2.02 -2.89
CA PHE A 58 8.11 2.99 -3.89
C PHE A 58 9.32 3.57 -4.61
N ILE A 59 9.50 3.19 -5.87
CA ILE A 59 10.64 3.55 -6.73
C ILE A 59 10.16 4.57 -7.77
N PRO A 60 10.79 5.75 -7.92
CA PRO A 60 10.38 6.74 -8.93
C PRO A 60 10.42 6.18 -10.36
N ALA A 61 9.40 6.48 -11.15
CA ALA A 61 9.25 6.01 -12.54
C ALA A 61 9.24 7.14 -13.59
N GLY A 62 9.89 8.27 -13.30
CA GLY A 62 10.14 9.32 -14.29
C GLY A 62 9.08 10.43 -14.40
N GLY A 63 8.00 10.37 -13.63
CA GLY A 63 7.00 11.44 -13.49
C GLY A 63 6.81 11.90 -12.05
N GLU A 64 6.24 13.09 -11.85
CA GLU A 64 5.88 13.57 -10.51
C GLU A 64 4.83 12.65 -9.89
N ASN A 65 5.11 12.13 -8.70
CA ASN A 65 4.26 11.17 -7.99
C ASN A 65 4.00 9.85 -8.73
N ILE A 66 4.82 9.50 -9.72
CA ILE A 66 4.73 8.22 -10.45
C ILE A 66 5.79 7.25 -9.90
N TYR A 67 5.33 6.07 -9.49
CA TYR A 67 6.16 5.05 -8.86
C TYR A 67 5.96 3.66 -9.47
N HIS A 68 7.00 2.84 -9.43
CA HIS A 68 6.88 1.40 -9.37
C HIS A 68 6.77 0.98 -7.91
N ILE A 69 5.87 0.04 -7.61
CA ILE A 69 5.67 -0.46 -6.24
C ILE A 69 6.16 -1.91 -6.20
N ARG A 70 7.26 -2.15 -5.49
CA ARG A 70 7.96 -3.44 -5.45
C ARG A 70 7.88 -4.07 -4.06
N ASN A 71 7.53 -5.34 -3.98
CA ASN A 71 7.63 -6.11 -2.76
C ASN A 71 9.10 -6.33 -2.39
N VAL A 72 9.46 -6.09 -1.13
CA VAL A 72 10.85 -6.27 -0.68
C VAL A 72 11.22 -7.75 -0.58
N GLY A 73 10.33 -8.60 -0.06
CA GLY A 73 10.61 -10.02 0.17
C GLY A 73 10.86 -10.85 -1.09
N TYR A 74 10.10 -10.59 -2.16
CA TYR A 74 10.15 -11.39 -3.38
C TYR A 74 10.56 -10.60 -4.62
N GLY A 75 10.73 -9.28 -4.51
CA GLY A 75 11.16 -8.42 -5.61
C GLY A 75 10.13 -8.24 -6.74
N LYS A 76 8.89 -8.70 -6.54
CA LYS A 76 7.77 -8.61 -7.50
C LYS A 76 7.07 -7.26 -7.43
N PHE A 77 6.49 -6.81 -8.53
CA PHE A 77 5.84 -5.52 -8.66
C PHE A 77 4.32 -5.62 -8.63
N VAL A 78 3.68 -4.67 -7.97
CA VAL A 78 2.22 -4.50 -7.98
C VAL A 78 1.76 -4.18 -9.41
N THR A 79 0.78 -4.94 -9.91
CA THR A 79 0.20 -4.75 -11.24
C THR A 79 -1.22 -5.34 -11.30
N PHE A 80 -1.79 -5.38 -12.51
CA PHE A 80 -2.95 -6.18 -12.85
C PHE A 80 -2.59 -7.26 -13.87
N PRO A 81 -3.33 -8.38 -13.89
CA PRO A 81 -3.17 -9.38 -14.95
C PRO A 81 -3.53 -8.82 -16.34
N ASP A 82 -4.50 -7.90 -16.39
CA ASP A 82 -5.09 -7.35 -17.62
C ASP A 82 -5.28 -5.82 -17.48
N ASP A 83 -6.13 -5.22 -18.31
CA ASP A 83 -6.55 -3.83 -18.18
C ASP A 83 -7.24 -3.55 -16.83
N ALA A 84 -6.93 -2.38 -16.27
CA ALA A 84 -7.50 -1.90 -15.01
C ALA A 84 -9.03 -1.77 -15.13
N ASN A 85 -9.76 -2.51 -14.31
CA ASN A 85 -11.22 -2.49 -14.24
C ASN A 85 -11.69 -2.75 -12.81
N ASP A 86 -12.87 -2.24 -12.47
CA ASP A 86 -13.48 -2.45 -11.17
C ASP A 86 -13.64 -3.93 -10.85
N GLY A 87 -13.35 -4.30 -9.60
CA GLY A 87 -13.43 -5.69 -9.11
C GLY A 87 -12.28 -6.60 -9.57
N LYS A 88 -11.34 -6.12 -10.39
CA LYS A 88 -10.14 -6.90 -10.72
C LYS A 88 -9.16 -6.93 -9.55
N GLN A 89 -8.62 -8.12 -9.31
CA GLN A 89 -7.62 -8.33 -8.28
C GLN A 89 -6.28 -7.72 -8.71
N VAL A 90 -5.69 -6.91 -7.82
CA VAL A 90 -4.29 -6.50 -7.92
C VAL A 90 -3.39 -7.70 -7.61
N ILE A 91 -2.37 -7.93 -8.44
CA ILE A 91 -1.44 -9.07 -8.31
C ILE A 91 0.01 -8.59 -8.32
N ALA A 92 0.94 -9.50 -8.07
CA ALA A 92 2.36 -9.28 -8.21
C ALA A 92 2.94 -10.01 -9.44
N THR A 93 3.84 -9.36 -10.19
CA THR A 93 4.57 -9.96 -11.33
C THR A 93 6.03 -9.51 -11.36
N ASP A 94 6.82 -10.02 -12.31
CA ASP A 94 8.22 -9.61 -12.51
C ASP A 94 8.38 -8.24 -13.17
N GLY A 95 7.36 -7.77 -13.88
CA GLY A 95 7.41 -6.52 -14.65
C GLY A 95 6.79 -5.35 -13.88
N PRO A 96 7.46 -4.19 -13.82
CA PRO A 96 6.89 -3.02 -13.19
C PRO A 96 5.71 -2.46 -14.01
N ARG A 97 4.79 -1.81 -13.29
CA ARG A 97 3.76 -0.94 -13.84
C ARG A 97 3.85 0.40 -13.14
N GLU A 98 3.61 1.48 -13.87
CA GLU A 98 3.56 2.83 -13.30
C GLU A 98 2.27 3.04 -12.50
N TRP A 99 2.42 3.63 -11.31
CA TRP A 99 1.35 3.96 -10.40
C TRP A 99 1.42 5.44 -10.03
N GLU A 100 0.32 6.16 -10.22
CA GLU A 100 0.21 7.51 -9.68
C GLU A 100 -0.22 7.41 -8.21
N VAL A 101 0.63 7.92 -7.32
CA VAL A 101 0.39 7.89 -5.87
C VAL A 101 -0.04 9.27 -5.40
N ARG A 102 -1.24 9.35 -4.85
CA ARG A 102 -1.82 10.61 -4.35
C ARG A 102 -2.03 10.51 -2.85
N THR A 103 -1.51 11.48 -2.12
CA THR A 103 -1.89 11.65 -0.72
C THR A 103 -3.24 12.34 -0.65
N GLY A 104 -4.19 11.77 0.08
CA GLY A 104 -5.48 12.41 0.33
C GLY A 104 -6.00 12.13 1.73
N TYR A 105 -7.23 12.56 1.96
CA TYR A 105 -7.97 12.37 3.20
C TYR A 105 -9.22 11.55 2.85
N GLU A 106 -9.50 10.45 3.56
CA GLU A 106 -10.81 9.78 3.50
C GLU A 106 -11.52 9.98 4.85
N GLY A 107 -12.47 10.93 4.88
CA GLY A 107 -13.54 11.18 5.87
C GLY A 107 -13.18 11.49 7.34
N VAL A 108 -13.71 12.54 8.01
CA VAL A 108 -14.62 13.65 7.62
C VAL A 108 -14.48 14.82 8.62
N ASN A 109 -14.74 16.05 8.15
CA ASN A 109 -15.36 17.18 8.88
C ASN A 109 -14.44 18.39 9.13
N VAL A 110 -14.84 19.53 8.56
CA VAL A 110 -14.14 20.84 8.53
C VAL A 110 -14.03 21.51 9.92
N LYS A 111 -14.27 20.77 11.00
CA LYS A 111 -14.38 21.27 12.37
C LYS A 111 -13.33 20.72 13.33
N ASP A 112 -12.69 19.58 13.05
CA ASP A 112 -11.64 19.03 13.93
C ASP A 112 -10.57 18.24 13.16
N GLU A 113 -9.32 18.68 13.32
CA GLU A 113 -8.14 18.24 12.59
C GLU A 113 -7.46 16.99 13.17
N ARG A 114 -7.86 16.52 14.36
CA ARG A 114 -7.33 15.28 14.98
C ARG A 114 -7.99 14.00 14.47
N GLU A 115 -9.08 14.11 13.72
CA GLU A 115 -9.91 12.99 13.25
C GLU A 115 -9.64 12.56 11.79
N SER A 116 -8.66 13.19 11.11
CA SER A 116 -8.38 12.93 9.70
C SER A 116 -7.42 11.74 9.51
N ILE A 117 -7.94 10.60 9.03
CA ILE A 117 -7.11 9.45 8.68
C ILE A 117 -6.36 9.74 7.36
N ARG A 118 -5.01 9.77 7.43
CA ARG A 118 -4.16 9.93 6.26
C ARG A 118 -4.31 8.72 5.36
N SER A 119 -4.88 8.93 4.17
CA SER A 119 -5.08 7.87 3.19
C SER A 119 -4.13 8.09 2.02
N VAL A 120 -3.32 7.07 1.70
CA VAL A 120 -2.58 7.04 0.43
C VAL A 120 -3.51 6.37 -0.58
N TYR A 121 -3.95 7.14 -1.56
CA TYR A 121 -4.69 6.60 -2.69
C TYR A 121 -3.69 6.24 -3.79
N ILE A 122 -3.83 5.04 -4.32
CA ILE A 122 -3.09 4.58 -5.47
C ILE A 122 -4.08 4.57 -6.63
N THR A 123 -3.86 5.42 -7.63
CA THR A 123 -4.79 5.63 -8.76
C THR A 123 -4.14 5.26 -10.09
N PHE A 124 -4.97 4.77 -11.02
CA PHE A 124 -4.56 4.40 -12.38
C PHE A 124 -4.56 5.60 -13.33
N ARG A 125 -3.73 5.52 -14.37
CA ARG A 125 -3.93 6.26 -15.62
C ARG A 125 -4.35 5.30 -16.73
#